data_AF-A0A2V9V894-F1
#
_entry.id   AF-A0A2V9V894-F1
#
_cell.length_a   1.000
_cell.length_b   1.000
_cell.length_c   1.000
_cell.angle_alpha   90.00
_cell.angle_beta   90.00
_cell.angle_gamma   90.00
#
_symmetry.space_group_name_H-M   'P 1'
#
loop_
_entity.id
_entity.type
_entity.pdbx_description
1 polymer ?
#
loop_
_entity_poly.entity_id
_entity_poly.type
_entity_poly.pdbx_seq_one_letter_code
_entity_poly.pdbx_strand_id
1 'polypeptide(L)' 'MLKQVLDEGREAADRALERLLPAATQHPISIHKAMRHSVFAGGKRLRPILCMEAGRMVAQHLPAGIEDVG' A
#
# COMPACT_ATOMS: atom_id res chain seq x y z
N MET A 1 -14.26 2.64 -14.83
CA MET A 1 -13.41 1.44 -14.82
C MET A 1 -11.99 1.75 -14.34
N LEU A 2 -11.13 2.45 -15.11
CA LEU A 2 -9.75 2.72 -14.68
C LEU A 2 -9.64 3.53 -13.37
N LYS A 3 -10.40 4.63 -13.26
CA LYS A 3 -10.37 5.47 -12.05
C LYS A 3 -10.70 4.67 -10.78
N GLN A 4 -11.70 3.80 -10.86
CA GLN A 4 -12.11 2.94 -9.76
C GLN A 4 -10.99 1.97 -9.34
N VAL A 5 -10.34 1.29 -10.29
CA VAL A 5 -9.20 0.41 -10.00
C VAL A 5 -8.06 1.17 -9.32
N LEU A 6 -7.78 2.40 -9.77
CA LEU A 6 -6.75 3.24 -9.16
C LEU A 6 -7.13 3.65 -7.72
N ASP A 7 -8.39 4.02 -7.49
CA ASP A 7 -8.87 4.43 -6.17
C ASP A 7 -8.87 3.25 -5.18
N GLU A 8 -9.43 2.10 -5.58
CA GLU A 8 -9.46 0.87 -4.78
C GLU A 8 -8.05 0.37 -4.45
N GLY A 9 -7.17 0.34 -5.45
CA GLY A 9 -5.79 -0.10 -5.26
C GLY A 9 -4.96 0.87 -4.42
N ARG A 10 -5.24 2.19 -4.50
CA ARG A 10 -4.63 3.18 -3.59
C ARG A 10 -5.04 2.92 -2.15
N GLU A 11 -6.33 2.71 -1.89
CA GLU A 11 -6.82 2.42 -0.55
C GLU A 11 -6.27 1.10 0.01
N ALA A 12 -6.20 0.06 -0.82
CA ALA A 12 -5.62 -1.22 -0.42
C ALA A 12 -4.14 -1.07 -0.03
N ALA A 13 -3.37 -0.35 -0.84
CA ALA A 13 -1.96 -0.08 -0.55
C ALA A 13 -1.79 0.78 0.72
N ASP A 14 -2.58 1.84 0.90
CA ASP A 14 -2.51 2.66 2.11
C ASP A 14 -2.87 1.85 3.37
N ARG A 15 -3.88 0.97 3.31
CA ARG A 15 -4.22 0.06 4.42
C ARG A 15 -3.11 -0.94 4.74
N ALA A 16 -2.45 -1.50 3.73
CA ALA A 16 -1.32 -2.40 3.93
C ALA A 16 -0.15 -1.66 4.60
N LEU A 17 0.20 -0.46 4.09
CA LEU A 17 1.26 0.37 4.66
C LEU A 17 0.96 0.81 6.10
N GLU A 18 -0.29 1.10 6.42
CA GLU A 18 -0.75 1.41 7.78
C GLU A 18 -0.49 0.24 8.76
N ARG A 19 -0.74 -1.00 8.31
CA ARG A 19 -0.49 -2.23 9.08
C ARG A 19 1.00 -2.57 9.20
N LEU A 20 1.78 -2.35 8.13
CA LEU A 20 3.18 -2.75 8.05
C LEU A 20 4.12 -1.77 8.77
N LEU A 21 3.79 -0.47 8.79
CA LEU A 21 4.61 0.52 9.47
C LEU A 21 4.31 0.56 10.98
N PRO A 22 5.34 0.57 11.85
CA PRO A 22 5.16 0.77 13.28
C PRO A 22 4.36 2.04 13.58
N ALA A 23 3.69 2.07 14.73
CA ALA A 23 2.98 3.26 15.16
C ALA A 23 3.95 4.43 15.36
N ALA A 24 3.52 5.65 15.02
CA ALA A 24 4.35 6.86 15.21
C ALA A 24 4.76 7.10 16.67
N THR A 25 4.01 6.52 17.62
CA THR A 25 4.24 6.61 19.07
C THR A 25 5.07 5.46 19.62
N GLN A 26 5.35 4.43 18.82
CA GLN A 26 6.14 3.28 19.25
C GLN A 26 7.62 3.64 19.30
N HIS A 27 8.32 3.25 20.37
CA HIS A 27 9.76 3.44 20.46
C HIS A 27 10.50 2.54 19.44
N PRO A 28 11.50 3.05 18.71
CA PRO A 28 12.00 4.43 18.69
C PRO A 28 11.12 5.41 17.90
N ILE A 29 10.60 6.44 18.59
CA ILE A 29 9.57 7.36 18.06
C ILE A 29 10.06 8.16 16.85
N SER A 30 11.29 8.69 16.93
CA SER A 30 11.81 9.63 15.92
C SER A 30 11.85 9.00 14.51
N ILE A 31 12.40 7.80 14.40
CA ILE A 31 12.53 7.12 13.10
C ILE A 31 11.17 6.65 12.57
N HIS A 32 10.28 6.12 13.42
CA HIS A 32 8.95 5.71 12.98
C HIS A 32 8.11 6.89 12.48
N LYS A 33 8.19 8.04 13.16
CA LYS A 33 7.55 9.27 12.69
C LYS A 33 8.10 9.72 11.33
N ALA A 34 9.43 9.67 11.15
CA ALA A 34 10.07 10.02 9.88
C ALA A 34 9.68 9.07 8.73
N MET A 35 9.67 7.76 8.99
CA MET A 35 9.25 6.73 8.02
C MET A 35 7.81 6.98 7.56
N ARG A 36 6.88 7.13 8.51
CA ARG A 36 5.46 7.37 8.19
C ARG A 36 5.26 8.68 7.44
N HIS A 37 5.95 9.75 7.85
CA HIS A 37 5.90 11.02 7.12
C HIS A 37 6.30 10.83 5.65
N SER A 38 7.43 10.17 5.38
CA SER A 38 7.89 9.93 4.00
C SER A 38 6.95 9.04 3.21
N VAL A 39 6.41 7.98 3.81
CA VAL A 39 5.54 7.01 3.12
C VAL A 39 4.15 7.59 2.84
N PHE A 40 3.61 8.42 3.74
CA PHE A 40 2.25 8.97 3.63
C PHE A 40 2.17 10.42 3.12
N ALA A 41 3.27 10.99 2.59
CA ALA A 41 3.32 12.35 2.03
C ALA A 41 2.58 12.56 0.69
N GLY A 42 1.54 11.76 0.38
CA GLY A 42 0.68 11.97 -0.79
C GLY A 42 1.19 11.36 -2.10
N GLY A 43 1.28 10.02 -2.16
CA GLY A 43 1.67 9.27 -3.37
C GLY A 43 0.50 8.69 -4.17
N LYS A 44 0.67 8.55 -5.49
CA LYS A 44 -0.34 7.92 -6.39
C LYS A 44 -0.43 6.39 -6.26
N ARG A 45 0.48 5.75 -5.53
CA ARG A 45 0.56 4.28 -5.32
C ARG A 45 0.60 3.44 -6.60
N LEU A 46 1.12 3.97 -7.71
CA LEU A 46 1.15 3.26 -8.99
C LEU A 46 1.88 1.91 -8.94
N ARG A 47 3.01 1.80 -8.20
CA ARG A 47 3.78 0.56 -8.11
C ARG A 47 2.99 -0.57 -7.43
N PRO A 48 2.42 -0.39 -6.22
CA PRO A 48 1.51 -1.38 -5.62
C PRO A 48 0.33 -1.75 -6.53
N ILE A 49 -0.32 -0.77 -7.16
CA ILE A 49 -1.47 -1.02 -8.04
C ILE A 49 -1.08 -1.91 -9.22
N LEU A 50 0.05 -1.63 -9.88
CA LEU A 50 0.54 -2.45 -10.99
C LEU A 50 0.90 -3.87 -10.53
N CYS A 51 1.47 -4.02 -9.33
CA CYS A 51 1.78 -5.34 -8.77
C CYS A 51 0.51 -6.17 -8.52
N MET A 52 -0.50 -5.56 -7.91
CA MET A 52 -1.79 -6.21 -7.64
C MET A 52 -2.51 -6.62 -8.93
N GLU A 53 -2.55 -5.74 -9.93
CA GLU A 53 -3.21 -6.03 -11.21
C GLU A 53 -2.43 -7.05 -12.05
N ALA A 54 -1.10 -7.09 -11.95
CA ALA A 54 -0.30 -8.16 -12.54
C ALA A 54 -0.61 -9.52 -11.89
N GLY A 55 -0.71 -9.56 -10.55
CA GLY A 55 -1.14 -10.75 -9.81
C GLY A 55 -2.55 -11.20 -10.21
N ARG A 56 -3.49 -10.25 -10.31
CA ARG A 56 -4.86 -10.51 -10.78
C ARG A 56 -4.88 -11.11 -12.18
N MET A 57 -4.07 -10.58 -13.09
CA MET A 57 -4.01 -11.06 -14.48
C MET A 57 -3.51 -12.51 -14.55
N VAL A 58 -2.48 -12.85 -13.77
CA VAL A 58 -1.89 -14.20 -13.77
C VAL A 58 -2.79 -15.22 -13.05
N ALA A 59 -3.36 -14.85 -11.91
CA ALA A 59 -4.19 -15.75 -11.10
C ALA A 59 -5.68 -15.75 -11.50
N GLN A 60 -6.10 -14.87 -12.40
CA GLN A 60 -7.50 -14.64 -12.80
C GLN A 60 -8.43 -14.15 -11.66
N HIS A 61 -7.88 -13.87 -10.48
CA HIS A 61 -8.54 -13.25 -9.34
C HIS A 61 -7.49 -12.48 -8.53
N LEU A 62 -7.92 -11.59 -7.63
CA LEU A 62 -6.97 -10.93 -6.72
C LEU A 62 -6.50 -11.96 -5.67
N PRO A 63 -5.21 -12.33 -5.61
CA PRO A 63 -4.74 -13.30 -4.61
C PRO A 63 -4.82 -12.73 -3.20
N ALA A 64 -5.05 -13.58 -2.20
CA ALA A 64 -5.01 -13.14 -0.81
C ALA A 64 -3.59 -12.68 -0.42
N GLY A 65 -3.48 -11.52 0.25
CA GLY A 65 -2.20 -10.95 0.69
C GLY A 65 -1.40 -10.25 -0.40
N ILE A 66 -1.93 -10.12 -1.62
CA ILE A 66 -1.26 -9.40 -2.73
C ILE A 66 -1.03 -7.91 -2.41
N GLU A 67 -1.78 -7.34 -1.47
CA GLU A 67 -1.61 -5.97 -1.00
C GLU A 67 -0.34 -5.76 -0.14
N ASP A 68 0.23 -6.83 0.42
CA ASP A 68 1.42 -6.79 1.28
C ASP A 68 2.75 -6.87 0.51
N VAL A 69 2.69 -6.97 -0.83
CA VAL A 69 3.87 -7.17 -1.69
C VAL A 69 4.57 -5.84 -2.04
N GLY A 70 3.95 -4.71 -1.70
CA GLY A 70 4.33 -3.36 -2.14
C GLY A 70 5.04 -2.48 -1.12
#